data_AF-A0A933ZGE3-F1
#
_entry.id   AF-A0A933ZGE3-F1
#
_cell.length_a   1.000
_cell.length_b   1.000
_cell.length_c   1.000
_cell.angle_alpha   90.00
_cell.angle_beta   90.00
_cell.angle_gamma   90.00
#
_symmetry.space_group_name_H-M   'P 1'
#
loop_
_entity.id
_entity.type
_entity.pdbx_description
1 polymer ?
#
loop_
_entity_poly.entity_id
_entity_poly.type
_entity_poly.pdbx_seq_one_letter_code
_entity_poly.pdbx_strand_id
1 'polypeptide(L)'
;MTGQLQSVDDGDAPLPCAFCGRPAAGPCATCHRMVCGHCCTLTEGGIKVWAICLDCDRKGGKSLRRAWIGFVAWLVVPLLLLAAVVTLLTWLGRGRW
;
A
#
# COMPACT_ATOMS: atom_id res chain seq x y z
N MET A 1 8.01 8.37 24.27
CA MET A 1 6.58 8.03 24.39
C MET A 1 6.37 6.72 23.66
N THR A 2 6.23 5.63 24.38
CA THR A 2 6.16 4.26 23.85
C THR A 2 4.70 3.86 23.72
N GLY A 3 4.17 3.89 22.48
CA GLY A 3 2.85 3.34 22.16
C GLY A 3 2.84 1.85 22.44
N GLN A 4 2.18 1.46 23.52
CA GLN A 4 2.14 0.08 24.01
C GLN A 4 0.99 -0.64 23.30
N LEU A 5 1.32 -1.67 22.52
CA LEU A 5 0.35 -2.57 21.89
C LEU A 5 -0.48 -3.24 23.00
N GLN A 6 -1.82 -3.18 22.91
CA GLN A 6 -2.71 -3.96 23.76
C GLN A 6 -2.44 -5.45 23.53
N SER A 7 -1.92 -6.14 24.54
CA SER A 7 -1.87 -7.60 24.57
C SER A 7 -3.30 -8.14 24.74
N VAL A 8 -3.83 -8.78 23.70
CA VAL A 8 -5.06 -9.57 23.81
C VAL A 8 -4.70 -10.85 24.55
N ASP A 9 -5.06 -10.90 25.84
CA ASP A 9 -4.89 -12.05 26.73
C ASP A 9 -6.04 -13.03 26.48
N ASP A 10 -5.86 -13.91 25.50
CA ASP A 10 -6.68 -15.12 25.33
C ASP A 10 -5.75 -16.33 25.48
N GLY A 11 -5.52 -16.73 26.73
CA GLY A 11 -5.38 -18.13 27.22
C GLY A 11 -4.44 -19.16 26.56
N ASP A 12 -3.76 -18.88 25.45
CA ASP A 12 -2.91 -19.81 24.73
C ASP A 12 -1.51 -19.21 24.58
N ALA A 13 -0.49 -20.06 24.75
CA ALA A 13 0.92 -19.68 24.78
C ALA A 13 1.28 -18.63 23.70
N PRO A 14 2.08 -17.59 24.01
CA PRO A 14 2.40 -16.52 23.07
C PRO A 14 2.95 -17.09 21.78
N LEU A 15 2.18 -16.99 20.70
CA LEU A 15 2.61 -17.46 19.38
C LEU A 15 3.93 -16.75 19.02
N PRO A 16 4.94 -17.48 18.51
CA PRO A 16 6.20 -16.87 18.13
C PRO A 16 6.00 -15.94 16.93
N CYS A 17 6.73 -14.84 16.92
CA CYS A 17 6.80 -13.93 15.78
C CYS A 17 7.32 -14.69 14.56
N ALA A 18 6.59 -14.58 13.44
CA ALA A 18 6.93 -15.24 12.18
C ALA A 18 8.30 -14.84 11.58
N PHE A 19 8.93 -13.77 12.08
CA PHE A 19 10.19 -13.25 11.57
C PHE A 19 11.39 -13.44 12.51
N CYS A 20 11.19 -13.35 13.83
CA CYS A 20 12.29 -13.37 14.80
C CYS A 20 12.09 -14.34 15.97
N GLY A 21 10.97 -15.08 16.01
CA GLY A 21 10.69 -16.08 17.05
C GLY A 21 10.38 -15.53 18.45
N ARG A 22 10.54 -14.22 18.69
CA ARG A 22 10.13 -13.56 19.95
C ARG A 22 8.62 -13.67 20.17
N PRO A 23 8.11 -13.59 21.41
CA PRO A 23 6.67 -13.61 21.67
C PRO A 23 5.97 -12.54 20.83
N ALA A 24 4.95 -12.95 20.06
CA ALA A 24 4.17 -12.04 19.25
C ALA A 24 3.30 -11.16 20.14
N ALA A 25 3.16 -9.89 19.73
CA ALA A 25 2.27 -8.94 20.38
C ALA A 25 0.86 -8.97 19.75
N GLY A 26 0.74 -9.44 18.49
CA GLY A 26 -0.54 -9.60 17.81
C GLY A 26 -0.40 -9.82 16.30
N PRO A 27 -1.53 -9.95 15.57
CA PRO A 27 -1.55 -10.17 14.13
C PRO A 27 -1.33 -8.87 13.33
N CYS A 28 -0.62 -8.98 12.20
CA CYS A 28 -0.47 -7.90 11.22
C CYS A 28 -1.81 -7.59 10.53
N ALA A 29 -2.18 -6.31 10.40
CA ALA A 29 -3.46 -5.89 9.80
C ALA A 29 -3.67 -6.34 8.34
N THR A 30 -2.59 -6.51 7.57
CA THR A 30 -2.67 -6.90 6.15
C THR A 30 -2.57 -8.40 5.90
N CYS A 31 -1.56 -9.08 6.48
CA CYS A 31 -1.29 -10.49 6.19
C CYS A 31 -1.72 -11.44 7.32
N HIS A 32 -2.25 -10.91 8.42
CA HIS A 32 -2.70 -11.66 9.61
C HIS A 32 -1.65 -12.54 10.28
N ARG A 33 -0.37 -12.42 9.91
CA ARG A 33 0.74 -13.14 10.57
C ARG A 33 1.02 -12.53 11.94
N MET A 34 1.35 -13.39 12.91
CA MET A 34 1.75 -13.00 14.26
C MET A 34 3.12 -12.33 14.25
N VAL A 35 3.19 -11.10 14.79
CA VAL A 35 4.40 -10.27 14.80
C VAL A 35 4.65 -9.66 16.17
N CYS A 36 5.93 -9.49 16.50
CA CYS A 36 6.36 -8.78 17.71
C CYS A 36 6.50 -7.26 17.43
N GLY A 37 6.53 -6.46 18.50
CA GLY A 37 6.64 -4.99 18.42
C GLY A 37 7.87 -4.45 17.67
N HIS A 38 8.92 -5.26 17.49
CA HIS A 38 10.11 -4.88 16.71
C HIS A 38 10.03 -5.24 15.22
N CYS A 39 9.17 -6.18 14.84
CA CYS A 39 9.00 -6.62 13.45
C CYS A 39 7.79 -5.97 12.77
N CYS A 40 7.16 -5.00 13.44
CA CYS A 40 6.07 -4.20 12.91
C CYS A 40 6.33 -2.70 13.01
N THR A 41 5.77 -1.94 12.07
CA THR A 41 5.61 -0.49 12.17
C THR A 41 4.21 -0.21 12.72
N LEU A 42 4.11 0.71 13.68
CA LEU A 42 2.83 1.29 14.07
C LEU A 42 2.58 2.48 13.14
N THR A 43 1.61 2.34 12.24
CA THR A 43 1.17 3.48 11.44
C THR A 43 0.13 4.26 12.22
N GLU A 44 0.49 5.42 12.75
CA GLU A 44 -0.40 6.39 13.41
C GLU A 44 -1.23 7.20 12.39
N GLY A 45 -1.82 6.52 11.40
CA GLY A 45 -2.55 7.16 10.31
C GLY A 45 -4.01 7.52 10.62
N GLY A 46 -4.47 7.49 11.87
CA GLY A 46 -5.88 7.76 12.23
C GLY A 46 -6.28 7.41 13.68
N ILE A 47 -7.59 7.24 13.90
CA ILE A 47 -8.27 7.01 15.22
C ILE A 47 -7.96 5.62 15.83
N LYS A 48 -7.39 4.69 15.06
CA LYS A 48 -7.05 3.34 15.53
C LYS A 48 -5.60 3.00 15.21
N VAL A 49 -4.93 2.40 16.19
CA VAL A 49 -3.55 1.93 16.10
C VAL A 49 -3.57 0.51 15.54
N TRP A 50 -2.90 0.30 14.40
CA TRP A 50 -2.75 -1.02 13.78
C TRP A 50 -1.27 -1.36 13.61
N ALA A 51 -0.91 -2.61 13.86
CA ALA A 51 0.42 -3.14 13.60
C ALA A 51 0.52 -3.64 12.14
N ILE A 52 1.46 -3.10 11.37
CA ILE A 52 1.78 -3.57 10.02
C ILE A 52 3.19 -4.17 10.05
N CYS A 53 3.37 -5.41 9.58
CA CYS A 53 4.70 -6.01 9.55
C CYS A 53 5.60 -5.30 8.53
N LEU A 54 6.92 -5.24 8.78
CA LEU A 54 7.88 -4.53 7.91
C LEU A 54 7.85 -5.01 6.46
N ASP A 55 7.50 -6.28 6.24
CA ASP A 55 7.37 -6.86 4.90
C ASP A 55 6.13 -6.33 4.17
N CYS A 56 5.00 -6.21 4.88
CA CYS A 56 3.78 -5.58 4.37
C CYS A 56 3.95 -4.07 4.19
N ASP A 57 4.67 -3.40 5.08
CA ASP A 57 5.00 -1.98 4.97
C ASP A 57 5.80 -1.68 3.69
N ARG A 58 6.88 -2.45 3.45
CA ARG A 58 7.65 -2.40 2.19
C ARG A 58 6.82 -2.73 0.95
N LYS A 59 5.83 -3.62 1.09
CA LYS A 59 4.90 -3.99 0.01
C LYS A 59 3.74 -3.02 -0.13
N GLY A 60 3.47 -2.16 0.85
CA GLY A 60 2.36 -1.20 0.85
C GLY A 60 2.45 -0.21 -0.32
N GLY A 61 3.67 0.14 -0.73
CA GLY A 61 3.91 0.91 -1.96
C GLY A 61 3.52 0.18 -3.27
N LYS A 62 3.39 -1.15 -3.25
CA LYS A 62 3.02 -1.96 -4.42
C LYS A 62 1.50 -2.13 -4.59
N SER A 63 0.70 -2.10 -3.51
CA SER A 63 -0.76 -2.24 -3.63
C SER A 63 -1.40 -0.98 -4.23
N LEU A 64 -0.91 0.21 -3.85
CA LEU A 64 -1.32 1.46 -4.51
C LEU A 64 -0.87 1.53 -5.96
N ARG A 65 0.24 0.87 -6.33
CA ARG A 65 0.79 0.93 -7.69
C ARG A 65 -0.19 0.41 -8.75
N ARG A 66 -0.94 -0.65 -8.43
CA ARG A 66 -1.94 -1.23 -9.36
C ARG A 66 -3.17 -0.33 -9.48
N ALA A 67 -3.62 0.27 -8.38
CA ALA A 67 -4.70 1.26 -8.40
C ALA A 67 -4.29 2.56 -9.12
N TRP A 68 -3.05 3.01 -8.92
CA TRP A 68 -2.46 4.17 -9.59
C TRP A 68 -2.32 3.98 -11.10
N ILE A 69 -1.96 2.78 -11.57
CA ILE A 69 -1.89 2.50 -13.01
C ILE A 69 -3.26 2.69 -13.66
N GLY A 70 -4.35 2.25 -13.02
CA GLY A 70 -5.71 2.48 -13.51
C GLY A 70 -6.04 3.97 -13.61
N PHE A 71 -5.72 4.74 -12.57
CA PHE A 71 -5.95 6.19 -12.55
C PHE A 71 -5.11 6.94 -13.59
N VAL A 72 -3.81 6.64 -13.69
CA VAL A 72 -2.90 7.24 -14.67
C VAL A 72 -3.32 6.86 -16.09
N ALA A 73 -3.68 5.60 -16.34
CA ALA A 73 -4.17 5.17 -17.65
C ALA A 73 -5.45 5.91 -18.04
N TRP A 74 -6.40 6.05 -17.11
CA TRP A 74 -7.64 6.79 -17.35
C TRP A 74 -7.39 8.27 -17.68
N LEU A 75 -6.33 8.88 -17.13
CA LEU A 75 -5.94 10.27 -17.42
C LEU A 75 -5.15 10.40 -18.73
N VAL A 76 -4.23 9.47 -19.01
CA VAL A 76 -3.34 9.54 -20.18
C VAL A 76 -4.07 9.18 -21.47
N VAL A 77 -5.03 8.26 -21.44
CA VAL A 77 -5.82 7.85 -22.62
C VAL A 77 -6.52 9.04 -23.31
N PRO A 78 -7.33 9.88 -22.63
CA PRO A 78 -7.97 11.02 -23.27
C PRO A 78 -6.96 12.07 -23.73
N LEU A 79 -5.84 12.24 -23.01
CA LEU A 79 -4.76 13.14 -23.44
C LEU A 79 -4.15 12.71 -24.77
N LEU A 80 -3.84 11.41 -24.92
CA LEU A 80 -3.28 10.86 -26.15
C LEU A 80 -4.29 10.90 -27.30
N LEU A 81 -5.57 10.66 -27.01
CA LEU A 81 -6.64 10.77 -28.01
C LEU A 81 -6.74 12.20 -28.56
N LEU A 82 -6.76 13.20 -27.67
CA LEU A 82 -6.79 14.61 -28.07
C LEU A 82 -5.52 15.00 -28.84
N ALA A 83 -4.35 14.57 -28.38
CA ALA A 83 -3.09 14.80 -29.08
C ALA A 83 -3.14 14.20 -30.50
N ALA A 84 -3.61 12.97 -30.66
CA ALA A 84 -3.75 12.32 -31.96
C ALA A 84 -4.69 13.10 -32.90
N VAL A 85 -5.85 13.55 -32.40
CA VAL A 85 -6.81 14.34 -33.18
C VAL A 85 -6.20 15.67 -33.64
N VAL A 86 -5.54 16.39 -32.73
CA VAL A 86 -4.87 17.66 -33.08
C VAL A 86 -3.75 17.44 -34.09
N THR A 87 -2.95 16.39 -33.92
CA THR A 87 -1.86 16.06 -34.86
C THR A 87 -2.40 15.70 -36.24
N LEU A 88 -3.51 14.97 -36.31
CA LEU A 88 -4.18 14.62 -37.56
C LEU A 88 -4.77 15.86 -38.27
N LEU A 89 -5.46 16.72 -37.52
CA LEU A 89 -6.04 17.96 -38.06
C LEU A 89 -4.96 18.94 -38.55
N THR A 90 -3.87 19.08 -37.80
CA THR A 90 -2.75 19.93 -38.21
C THR A 90 -2.04 19.39 -39.44
N TRP A 91 -1.86 18.07 -39.54
CA TRP A 91 -1.30 17.44 -40.73
C TRP A 91 -2.19 17.64 -41.97
N LEU A 92 -3.50 17.40 -41.85
CA LEU A 92 -4.48 17.64 -42.93
C LEU A 92 -4.58 19.13 -43.31
N GLY A 93 -4.48 20.03 -42.34
CA GLY A 93 -4.47 21.48 -42.57
C GLY A 93 -3.21 21.98 -43.28
N ARG A 94 -2.05 21.38 -42.99
CA ARG A 94 -0.77 21.71 -43.65
C ARG A 94 -0.68 21.18 -45.09
N GLY A 95 -1.41 20.12 -45.42
CA GLY A 95 -1.45 19.60 -46.80
C GLY A 95 -2.40 20.35 -47.74
N ARG A 96 -3.17 21.33 -47.23
CA ARG A 96 -4.20 22.07 -48.00
C ARG A 96 -3.79 23.48 -48.43
N TRP A 97 -2.53 23.88 -48.22
CA TRP A 97 -1.95 25.15 -48.68
C TRP A 97 -0.74 24.88 -49.56
#